data_AF-A0AAD4PUX9-F1
#
_entry.id   AF-A0AAD4PUX9-F1
#
_cell.length_a   1.000
_cell.length_b   1.000
_cell.length_c   1.000
_cell.angle_alpha   90.00
_cell.angle_beta   90.00
_cell.angle_gamma   90.00
#
_symmetry.space_group_name_H-M   'P 1'
#
loop_
_entity.id
_entity.type
_entity.pdbx_description
1 polymer ?
#
loop_
_entity_poly.entity_id
_entity_poly.type
_entity_poly.pdbx_seq_one_letter_code
_entity_poly.pdbx_strand_id
1 'polypeptide(L)'
;MYPDAPLIERQREINAWDNPDFRKALQATGKRQVIMAGIMTDGWENVEASGTMSPLIRDVSNLRMQAAGVQLVGIFSIVADLWRDWRNAPGSQTVLQWMNKYAPAYVTSVSARAAAILNCTLTPGEENFV
;
A
#
# COMPACT_ATOMS: atom_id res chain seq x y z
N MET A 1 -1.04 15.18 -7.38
CA MET A 1 -1.35 14.77 -5.99
C MET A 1 -2.65 15.49 -5.61
N TYR A 2 -3.58 14.85 -4.90
CA TYR A 2 -4.97 15.28 -4.73
C TYR A 2 -5.13 16.75 -4.24
N PRO A 3 -5.46 17.72 -5.11
CA PRO A 3 -5.47 19.14 -4.74
C PRO A 3 -6.65 19.51 -3.82
N ASP A 4 -7.74 18.74 -3.90
CA ASP A 4 -8.96 18.97 -3.13
C ASP A 4 -8.99 18.17 -1.81
N ALA A 5 -7.91 17.47 -1.48
CA ALA A 5 -7.82 16.73 -0.23
C ALA A 5 -7.69 17.70 0.97
N PRO A 6 -8.37 17.44 2.10
CA PRO A 6 -8.20 18.26 3.30
C PRO A 6 -6.74 18.27 3.78
N LEU A 7 -6.14 19.46 3.88
CA LEU A 7 -4.83 19.67 4.50
C LEU A 7 -5.03 20.18 5.94
N ILE A 8 -4.52 19.43 6.91
CA ILE A 8 -4.70 19.72 8.34
C ILE A 8 -3.33 19.89 8.97
N GLU A 9 -2.95 21.15 9.21
CA GLU A 9 -1.70 21.50 9.85
C GLU A 9 -1.83 21.44 11.37
N ARG A 10 -1.23 20.41 11.96
CA ARG A 10 -1.15 20.25 13.41
C ARG A 10 -0.25 21.33 13.98
N GLN A 11 -0.62 21.87 15.13
CA GLN A 11 0.10 22.99 15.73
C GLN A 11 1.29 22.49 16.54
N ARG A 12 1.12 21.39 17.30
CA ARG A 12 2.18 20.72 18.08
C ARG A 12 1.90 19.24 18.38
N GLU A 13 0.72 18.74 18.05
CA GLU A 13 0.25 17.42 18.42
C GLU A 13 1.07 16.33 17.72
N ILE A 14 1.68 15.43 18.48
CA ILE A 14 2.43 14.28 17.94
C ILE A 14 1.46 13.25 17.36
N ASN A 15 0.33 13.00 18.03
CA ASN A 15 -0.72 12.13 17.52
C ASN A 15 -1.76 12.96 16.75
N ALA A 16 -1.99 12.62 15.48
CA ALA A 16 -2.98 13.30 14.66
C ALA A 16 -4.39 13.16 15.24
N TRP A 17 -4.67 12.07 15.95
CA TRP A 17 -5.95 11.85 16.60
C TRP A 17 -6.27 12.88 17.68
N ASP A 18 -5.29 13.53 18.30
CA ASP A 18 -5.52 14.54 19.34
C ASP A 18 -6.04 15.87 18.75
N ASN A 19 -5.76 16.12 17.48
CA ASN A 19 -6.25 17.31 16.78
C ASN A 19 -7.74 17.18 16.44
N PRO A 20 -8.61 18.10 16.89
CA PRO A 20 -10.05 18.01 16.67
C PRO A 20 -10.44 18.15 15.20
N ASP A 21 -9.69 18.90 14.40
CA ASP A 21 -9.99 19.10 12.98
C ASP A 21 -9.65 17.85 12.16
N PHE A 22 -8.59 17.13 12.55
CA PHE A 22 -8.32 15.79 12.01
C PHE A 22 -9.47 14.82 12.24
N ARG A 23 -9.98 14.74 13.48
CA ARG A 23 -11.13 13.87 13.79
C ARG A 23 -12.38 14.26 13.01
N LYS A 24 -12.67 15.55 12.90
CA LYS A 24 -13.81 16.06 12.11
C LYS A 24 -13.68 15.70 10.64
N ALA A 25 -12.49 15.89 10.05
CA ALA A 25 -12.25 15.55 8.65
C ALA A 25 -12.43 14.05 8.40
N LEU A 26 -11.92 13.20 9.30
CA LEU A 26 -12.10 11.75 9.20
C LEU A 26 -13.57 11.35 9.28
N GLN A 27 -14.32 11.93 10.23
CA GLN A 27 -15.77 11.71 10.38
C GLN A 27 -16.55 12.18 9.14
N ALA A 28 -16.18 13.33 8.56
CA ALA A 28 -16.82 13.88 7.37
C ALA A 28 -16.67 12.97 6.12
N THR A 29 -15.68 12.08 6.10
CA THR A 29 -15.54 11.10 5.00
C THR A 29 -16.68 10.06 4.97
N GLY A 30 -17.35 9.83 6.10
CA GLY A 30 -18.36 8.78 6.27
C GLY A 30 -17.82 7.35 6.07
N LYS A 31 -16.49 7.16 6.02
CA LYS A 31 -15.87 5.86 5.78
C LYS A 31 -15.70 5.08 7.09
N ARG A 32 -15.94 3.77 7.01
CA ARG A 32 -15.75 2.83 8.13
C ARG A 32 -14.37 2.18 8.14
N GLN A 33 -13.70 2.16 7.00
CA GLN A 33 -12.37 1.61 6.81
C GLN A 33 -11.42 2.75 6.48
N VAL A 34 -10.25 2.74 7.13
CA VAL A 34 -9.20 3.75 6.95
C VAL A 34 -7.95 3.02 6.50
N ILE A 35 -7.44 3.42 5.34
CA ILE A 35 -6.09 3.06 4.90
C ILE A 35 -5.18 4.20 5.35
N MET A 36 -4.12 3.87 6.07
CA MET A 36 -3.19 4.85 6.61
C MET A 36 -1.78 4.56 6.03
N ALA A 37 -0.97 5.60 5.78
CA ALA A 37 0.45 5.57 5.37
C ALA A 37 1.17 6.89 5.73
N GLY A 38 2.44 6.81 6.20
CA GLY A 38 3.02 7.89 7.01
C GLY A 38 4.38 7.60 7.66
N ILE A 39 4.92 8.63 8.33
CA ILE A 39 6.25 8.60 8.98
C ILE A 39 6.18 9.38 10.31
N MET A 40 6.65 8.85 11.44
CA MET A 40 7.26 7.51 11.64
C MET A 40 6.21 6.43 11.94
N THR A 41 6.45 5.17 11.51
CA THR A 41 5.57 3.98 11.65
C THR A 41 5.31 3.52 13.10
N ASP A 42 5.67 4.35 14.08
CA ASP A 42 5.38 4.13 15.49
C ASP A 42 3.87 4.31 15.78
N GLY A 43 3.12 4.78 14.78
CA GLY A 43 1.69 5.06 14.82
C GLY A 43 0.80 3.97 14.22
N TRP A 44 0.87 3.68 12.92
CA TRP A 44 -0.13 2.91 12.17
C TRP A 44 0.56 2.26 10.92
N GLU A 45 -0.14 1.48 10.04
CA GLU A 45 -0.08 1.59 8.54
C GLU A 45 0.23 0.38 7.63
N ASN A 46 0.00 0.63 6.32
CA ASN A 46 0.58 -0.08 5.18
C ASN A 46 2.11 -0.20 5.30
N VAL A 47 2.60 -1.44 5.31
CA VAL A 47 4.00 -1.76 5.61
C VAL A 47 5.01 -1.33 4.54
N GLU A 48 4.55 -1.05 3.31
CA GLU A 48 5.42 -0.60 2.19
C GLU A 48 5.44 0.91 2.02
N ALA A 49 4.44 1.62 2.57
CA ALA A 49 4.28 3.07 2.42
C ALA A 49 4.67 3.85 3.69
N SER A 50 5.23 3.16 4.69
CA SER A 50 5.49 3.71 6.02
C SER A 50 6.89 3.36 6.48
N GLY A 51 7.61 4.35 7.03
CA GLY A 51 8.99 4.21 7.45
C GLY A 51 9.25 4.68 8.88
N THR A 52 10.25 4.09 9.52
CA THR A 52 10.77 4.51 10.84
C THR A 52 12.30 4.35 10.87
N MET A 53 12.93 4.69 11.99
CA MET A 53 14.38 4.83 12.13
C MET A 53 15.16 3.51 12.06
N SER A 54 14.52 2.36 12.34
CA SER A 54 15.18 1.05 12.28
C SER A 54 14.21 -0.11 12.05
N PRO A 55 14.69 -1.26 11.54
CA PRO A 55 13.87 -2.46 11.40
C PRO A 55 13.28 -2.95 12.73
N LEU A 56 14.03 -2.84 13.83
CA LEU A 56 13.53 -3.25 15.16
C LEU A 56 12.32 -2.42 15.58
N ILE A 57 12.38 -1.09 15.40
CA ILE A 57 11.25 -0.21 15.74
C ILE A 57 10.05 -0.53 14.86
N ARG A 58 10.27 -0.74 13.55
CA ARG A 58 9.21 -1.15 12.62
C ARG A 58 8.52 -2.43 13.11
N ASP A 59 9.31 -3.45 13.45
CA ASP A 59 8.77 -4.77 13.81
C ASP A 59 7.99 -4.72 15.14
N VAL A 60 8.51 -4.00 16.14
CA VAL A 60 7.82 -3.83 17.44
C VAL A 60 6.53 -3.01 17.29
N SER A 61 6.55 -1.94 16.49
CA SER A 61 5.35 -1.13 16.22
C SER A 61 4.30 -1.94 15.47
N ASN A 62 4.70 -2.72 14.46
CA ASN A 62 3.83 -3.64 13.73
C ASN A 62 3.17 -4.67 14.64
N LEU A 63 3.92 -5.28 15.55
CA LEU A 63 3.37 -6.23 16.52
C LEU A 63 2.32 -5.58 17.43
N ARG A 64 2.60 -4.37 17.93
CA ARG A 64 1.65 -3.62 18.77
C ARG A 64 0.36 -3.31 18.01
N MET A 65 0.46 -2.92 16.75
CA MET A 65 -0.69 -2.64 15.89
C MET A 65 -1.54 -3.89 15.63
N GLN A 66 -0.91 -5.01 15.28
CA GLN A 66 -1.61 -6.28 15.09
C GLN A 66 -2.33 -6.72 16.37
N ALA A 67 -1.68 -6.59 17.53
CA ALA A 67 -2.30 -6.88 18.83
C ALA A 67 -3.53 -5.99 19.12
N ALA A 68 -3.56 -4.77 18.57
CA ALA A 68 -4.71 -3.87 18.63
C ALA A 68 -5.77 -4.13 17.53
N GLY A 69 -5.58 -5.14 16.68
CA GLY A 69 -6.50 -5.54 15.61
C GLY A 69 -6.30 -4.83 14.27
N VAL A 70 -5.22 -4.07 14.10
CA VAL A 70 -4.90 -3.41 12.83
C VAL A 70 -4.43 -4.44 11.80
N GLN A 71 -4.99 -4.37 10.59
CA GLN A 71 -4.58 -5.21 9.48
C GLN A 71 -3.34 -4.61 8.81
N LEU A 72 -2.20 -5.30 8.92
CA LEU A 72 -0.97 -4.91 8.23
C LEU A 72 -0.97 -5.49 6.83
N VAL A 73 -1.00 -4.61 5.83
CA VAL A 73 -1.14 -4.98 4.42
C VAL A 73 -0.16 -4.20 3.56
N GLY A 74 0.29 -4.81 2.46
CA GLY A 74 1.04 -4.12 1.41
C GLY A 74 0.13 -3.48 0.36
N ILE A 75 0.70 -2.68 -0.54
CA ILE A 75 -0.04 -1.96 -1.59
C ILE A 75 -0.77 -2.93 -2.53
N PHE A 76 -0.18 -4.08 -2.84
CA PHE A 76 -0.82 -5.09 -3.68
C PHE A 76 -2.13 -5.59 -3.06
N SER A 77 -2.11 -5.93 -1.77
CA SER A 77 -3.30 -6.40 -1.05
C SER A 77 -4.36 -5.32 -1.02
N ILE A 78 -3.99 -4.07 -0.76
CA ILE A 78 -4.91 -2.93 -0.78
C ILE A 78 -5.59 -2.79 -2.15
N VAL A 79 -4.81 -2.82 -3.23
CA VAL A 79 -5.36 -2.74 -4.60
C VAL A 79 -6.29 -3.92 -4.88
N ALA A 80 -5.89 -5.14 -4.53
CA ALA A 80 -6.69 -6.34 -4.72
C ALA A 80 -8.01 -6.30 -3.92
N ASP A 81 -7.98 -5.81 -2.68
CA ASP A 81 -9.17 -5.70 -1.82
C ASP A 81 -10.13 -4.60 -2.28
N LEU A 82 -9.62 -3.51 -2.85
CA LEU A 82 -10.45 -2.45 -3.41
C LEU A 82 -11.05 -2.85 -4.76
N TRP A 83 -10.27 -3.51 -5.60
CA TRP A 83 -10.64 -3.80 -6.98
C TRP A 83 -11.42 -5.12 -7.14
N ARG A 84 -11.15 -6.11 -6.28
CA ARG A 84 -11.81 -7.43 -6.12
C ARG A 84 -11.68 -8.40 -7.30
N ASP A 85 -11.89 -7.93 -8.53
CA ASP A 85 -11.95 -8.76 -9.72
C ASP A 85 -11.20 -8.08 -10.88
N TRP A 86 -10.40 -8.85 -11.61
CA TRP A 86 -9.63 -8.37 -12.76
C TRP A 86 -10.49 -7.79 -13.90
N ARG A 87 -11.77 -8.15 -13.92
CA ARG A 87 -12.77 -7.68 -14.89
C ARG A 87 -13.46 -6.39 -14.46
N ASN A 88 -13.39 -6.01 -13.19
CA ASN A 88 -14.03 -4.80 -12.70
C ASN A 88 -13.37 -3.56 -13.30
N ALA A 89 -14.15 -2.49 -13.48
CA ALA A 89 -13.59 -1.18 -13.81
C ALA A 89 -12.49 -0.79 -12.79
N PRO A 90 -11.38 -0.17 -13.20
CA PRO A 90 -11.08 0.33 -14.56
C PRO A 90 -10.49 -0.71 -15.53
N GLY A 91 -10.43 -1.98 -15.12
CA GLY A 91 -9.87 -3.07 -15.93
C GLY A 91 -8.37 -3.28 -15.69
N SER A 92 -7.92 -4.51 -16.00
CA SER A 92 -6.57 -4.97 -15.70
C SER A 92 -5.47 -4.14 -16.33
N GLN A 93 -5.67 -3.66 -17.56
CA GLN A 93 -4.68 -2.84 -18.24
C GLN A 93 -4.39 -1.54 -17.48
N THR A 94 -5.43 -0.84 -17.03
CA THR A 94 -5.27 0.42 -16.29
C THR A 94 -4.63 0.20 -14.93
N VAL A 95 -5.07 -0.83 -14.19
CA VAL A 95 -4.48 -1.14 -12.88
C VAL A 95 -3.03 -1.56 -13.01
N LEU A 96 -2.69 -2.43 -13.98
CA LEU A 96 -1.31 -2.87 -14.22
C LEU A 96 -0.39 -1.71 -14.65
N GLN A 97 -0.88 -0.77 -15.47
CA GLN A 97 -0.13 0.44 -15.82
C GLN A 97 0.15 1.31 -14.60
N TRP A 98 -0.84 1.48 -13.72
CA TRP A 98 -0.65 2.20 -12.45
C TRP A 98 0.36 1.49 -11.56
N MET A 99 0.23 0.17 -11.40
CA MET A 99 1.16 -0.64 -10.60
C MET A 99 2.57 -0.64 -11.16
N ASN A 100 2.75 -0.64 -12.48
CA ASN A 100 4.07 -0.55 -13.10
C ASN A 100 4.81 0.72 -12.68
N LYS A 101 4.06 1.82 -12.51
CA LYS A 101 4.62 3.12 -12.13
C LYS A 101 4.86 3.25 -10.63
N TYR A 102 3.98 2.71 -9.79
CA TYR A 102 3.96 3.00 -8.35
C TYR A 102 4.19 1.80 -7.43
N ALA A 103 4.11 0.57 -7.95
CA ALA A 103 4.31 -0.69 -7.24
C ALA A 103 4.99 -1.74 -8.14
N PRO A 104 6.20 -1.45 -8.67
CA PRO A 104 6.78 -2.18 -9.79
C PRO A 104 7.11 -3.64 -9.47
N ALA A 105 7.32 -3.99 -8.20
CA ALA A 105 7.70 -5.34 -7.78
C ALA A 105 6.79 -6.43 -8.36
N TYR A 106 5.47 -6.21 -8.38
CA TYR A 106 4.53 -7.16 -8.97
C TYR A 106 4.62 -7.20 -10.50
N VAL A 107 4.73 -6.05 -11.16
CA VAL A 107 4.76 -5.97 -12.63
C VAL A 107 6.06 -6.52 -13.21
N THR A 108 7.16 -6.51 -12.45
CA THR A 108 8.41 -7.17 -12.84
C THR A 108 8.19 -8.66 -13.12
N SER A 109 7.47 -9.38 -12.26
CA SER A 109 7.15 -10.80 -12.48
C SER A 109 6.27 -11.02 -13.70
N VAL A 110 5.31 -10.12 -13.95
CA VAL A 110 4.45 -10.18 -15.16
C VAL A 110 5.28 -9.94 -16.42
N SER A 111 6.19 -8.97 -16.37
CA SER A 111 7.08 -8.61 -17.48
C SER A 111 8.06 -9.74 -17.82
N ALA A 112 8.62 -10.41 -16.80
CA ALA A 112 9.48 -11.57 -16.98
C ALA A 112 8.74 -12.71 -17.71
N ARG A 113 7.50 -13.02 -17.29
CA ARG A 113 6.66 -14.00 -17.98
C ARG A 113 6.34 -13.59 -19.42
N ALA A 114 6.01 -12.32 -19.66
CA ALA A 114 5.73 -11.82 -21.00
C ALA A 114 6.96 -11.94 -21.91
N ALA A 115 8.15 -11.61 -21.41
CA ALA A 115 9.40 -11.75 -22.15
C ALA A 115 9.69 -13.22 -22.50
N ALA A 116 9.44 -14.16 -21.58
CA ALA A 116 9.61 -15.59 -21.84
C ALA A 116 8.69 -16.10 -22.98
N ILE A 117 7.44 -15.64 -23.03
CA ILE A 117 6.49 -16.01 -24.10
C ILE A 117 6.90 -15.40 -25.45
N LEU A 118 7.35 -14.15 -25.45
CA LEU A 118 7.66 -13.42 -26.70
C LEU A 118 9.00 -13.83 -27.32
N ASN A 119 10.01 -14.13 -26.49
CA ASN A 119 11.36 -14.41 -26.95
C ASN A 119 11.71 -15.91 -26.96
N CYS A 120 10.87 -16.79 -26.37
CA CYS A 120 11.06 -18.24 -26.31
C CYS A 120 12.43 -18.70 -25.73
N THR A 121 13.13 -17.83 -25.02
CA THR A 121 14.41 -18.13 -24.38
C THR A 121 14.19 -18.26 -22.88
N LEU A 122 14.31 -19.48 -22.36
CA LEU A 122 14.50 -19.72 -20.93
C LEU A 122 15.97 -19.49 -20.60
N THR A 123 16.25 -18.90 -19.45
CA THR A 123 17.61 -18.88 -18.91
C THR A 123 17.98 -20.32 -18.53
N PRO A 124 19.19 -20.81 -18.85
CA PRO A 124 19.60 -22.17 -18.47
C PRO A 124 19.36 -22.44 -16.98
N GLY A 125 18.59 -23.48 -16.67
CA GLY A 125 18.15 -23.85 -15.32
C GLY A 125 16.67 -23.51 -15.01
N GLU A 126 16.06 -22.56 -15.74
CA GLU A 126 14.64 -22.20 -15.58
C GLU A 126 13.69 -23.29 -16.12
N GLU A 127 14.16 -24.17 -17.00
CA GLU A 127 13.42 -25.34 -17.48
C GLU A 127 13.00 -26.31 -16.36
N ASN A 128 13.65 -26.25 -15.20
CA ASN A 128 13.36 -27.10 -14.05
C ASN A 128 12.18 -26.60 -13.20
N PHE A 129 11.61 -25.44 -13.53
CA PHE A 129 10.53 -24.80 -12.77
C PHE A 129 9.25 -24.59 -13.59
N VAL A 130 9.16 -25.20 -14.78
CA VAL A 130 7.99 -25.14 -15.68
C VAL A 130 7.09 -26.36 -15.47
#